data_AF-A0A7W0J1K0-F1
#
_entry.id   AF-A0A7W0J1K0-F1
#
_cell.length_a   1.000
_cell.length_b   1.000
_cell.length_c   1.000
_cell.angle_alpha   90.00
_cell.angle_beta   90.00
_cell.angle_gamma   90.00
#
_symmetry.space_group_name_H-M   'P 1'
#
loop_
_entity.id
_entity.type
_entity.pdbx_description
1 polymer ?
#
loop_
_entity_poly.entity_id
_entity_poly.type
_entity_poly.pdbx_seq_one_letter_code
_entity_poly.pdbx_strand_id
1 'polypeptide(L)'
;PRNVLALTRLGSAYYAFGKKEKGIEVWREALQYDPGNQDILEFMKIPPETSIKEVYETRQSEESGALLKIKKLYLQGAAAAKRGEAEKAKLLFKEASEVAGGGDEGEEYRRKSEEGIKEARRSIDQANENTRRLMKAHYSAGMSYYKNGRYSEAISEFRKLLSIKPGHQQALKMIDLCRQKMGK
;
A
#
# COMPACT_ATOMS: atom_id res chain seq x y z
N PRO A 1 -21.49 37.67 20.07
CA PRO A 1 -21.04 37.22 18.72
C PRO A 1 -21.89 36.04 18.23
N ARG A 2 -22.49 36.13 17.03
CA ARG A 2 -23.24 34.99 16.45
C ARG A 2 -22.27 33.83 16.23
N ASN A 3 -22.58 32.68 16.82
CA ASN A 3 -21.72 31.51 16.82
C ASN A 3 -22.10 30.60 15.64
N VAL A 4 -21.22 30.51 14.63
CA VAL A 4 -21.43 29.70 13.42
C VAL A 4 -21.79 28.26 13.79
N LEU A 5 -21.09 27.63 14.74
CA LEU A 5 -21.36 26.27 15.18
C LEU A 5 -22.78 26.11 15.75
N ALA A 6 -23.29 27.12 16.46
CA ALA A 6 -24.64 27.09 17.01
C ALA A 6 -25.70 27.21 15.90
N LEU A 7 -25.46 28.05 14.88
CA LEU A 7 -26.33 28.16 13.71
C LEU A 7 -26.29 26.88 12.87
N THR A 8 -25.10 26.29 12.64
CA THR A 8 -24.95 24.99 11.94
C THR A 8 -25.81 23.92 12.60
N ARG A 9 -25.68 23.74 13.93
CA ARG A 9 -26.45 22.75 14.69
C ARG A 9 -27.94 23.03 14.69
N LEU A 10 -28.33 24.31 14.78
CA LEU A 10 -29.74 24.71 14.74
C LEU A 10 -30.37 24.42 13.38
N GLY A 11 -29.66 24.68 12.28
CA GLY A 11 -30.10 24.33 10.92
C GLY A 11 -30.30 22.82 10.77
N SER A 12 -29.33 22.02 11.25
CA SER A 12 -29.44 20.55 11.26
C SER A 12 -30.61 20.05 12.10
N ALA A 13 -30.88 20.67 13.25
CA ALA A 13 -32.03 20.32 14.08
C ALA A 13 -33.35 20.61 13.36
N TYR A 14 -33.52 21.80 12.78
CA TYR A 14 -34.72 22.12 11.99
C TYR A 14 -34.93 21.15 10.84
N TYR A 15 -33.85 20.81 10.14
CA TYR A 15 -33.88 19.85 9.04
C TYR A 15 -34.30 18.45 9.50
N ALA A 16 -33.74 17.97 10.62
CA ALA A 16 -34.09 16.69 11.22
C ALA A 16 -35.55 16.64 11.72
N PHE A 17 -36.12 17.77 12.16
CA PHE A 17 -37.53 17.89 12.54
C PHE A 17 -38.49 18.07 11.35
N GLY A 18 -38.01 17.87 10.11
CA GLY A 18 -38.80 18.00 8.89
C GLY A 18 -39.09 19.45 8.46
N LYS A 19 -38.58 20.45 9.18
CA LYS A 19 -38.68 21.89 8.84
C LYS A 19 -37.49 22.27 7.93
N LYS A 20 -37.40 21.61 6.78
CA LYS A 20 -36.22 21.61 5.89
C LYS A 20 -35.89 23.01 5.38
N GLU A 21 -36.90 23.78 4.99
CA GLU A 21 -36.75 25.15 4.50
C GLU A 21 -36.14 26.06 5.58
N LYS A 22 -36.60 25.94 6.82
CA LYS A 22 -36.04 26.67 7.97
C LYS A 22 -34.61 26.24 8.28
N GLY A 23 -34.32 24.94 8.15
CA GLY A 23 -32.95 24.43 8.29
C GLY A 23 -31.98 25.05 7.28
N ILE A 24 -32.40 25.12 6.00
CA ILE A 24 -31.63 25.73 4.91
C ILE A 24 -31.46 27.24 5.11
N GLU A 25 -32.48 27.95 5.59
CA GLU A 25 -32.38 29.38 5.92
C GLU A 25 -31.33 29.64 6.99
N VAL A 26 -31.35 28.87 8.08
CA VAL A 26 -30.38 29.00 9.19
C VAL A 26 -28.96 28.68 8.72
N TRP A 27 -28.80 27.70 7.84
CA TRP A 27 -27.50 27.40 7.22
C TRP A 27 -27.00 28.49 6.28
N ARG A 28 -27.89 29.10 5.47
CA ARG A 28 -27.53 30.27 4.64
C ARG A 28 -27.08 31.44 5.50
N GLU A 29 -27.74 31.67 6.65
CA GLU A 29 -27.30 32.68 7.62
C GLU A 29 -25.90 32.35 8.16
N ALA A 30 -25.65 31.10 8.56
CA ALA A 30 -24.34 30.68 9.07
C ALA A 30 -23.22 30.88 8.04
N LEU A 31 -23.48 30.56 6.75
CA LEU A 31 -22.52 30.77 5.65
C LEU A 31 -22.21 32.24 5.37
N GLN A 32 -23.02 33.21 5.81
CA GLN A 32 -22.65 34.63 5.70
C GLN A 32 -21.46 34.98 6.60
N TYR A 33 -21.29 34.25 7.70
CA TYR A 33 -20.23 34.46 8.69
C TYR A 33 -19.03 33.53 8.47
N ASP A 34 -19.26 32.33 7.94
CA ASP A 34 -18.23 31.38 7.52
C ASP A 34 -18.60 30.75 6.17
N PRO A 35 -18.31 31.45 5.05
CA PRO A 35 -18.63 30.95 3.71
C PRO A 35 -17.93 29.64 3.34
N GLY A 36 -16.86 29.28 4.05
CA GLY A 36 -16.06 28.08 3.82
C GLY A 36 -16.47 26.87 4.65
N ASN A 37 -17.57 26.97 5.41
CA ASN A 37 -17.99 25.90 6.32
C ASN A 37 -18.35 24.62 5.54
N GLN A 38 -17.45 23.64 5.53
CA GLN A 38 -17.62 22.43 4.73
C GLN A 38 -18.84 21.60 5.16
N ASP A 39 -19.15 21.54 6.45
CA ASP A 39 -20.31 20.78 6.96
C ASP A 39 -21.62 21.32 6.35
N ILE A 40 -21.83 22.63 6.39
CA ILE A 40 -23.04 23.25 5.82
C ILE A 40 -23.08 23.05 4.29
N LEU A 41 -21.94 23.25 3.61
CA LEU A 41 -21.84 23.07 2.17
C LEU A 41 -22.10 21.62 1.75
N GLU A 42 -21.72 20.63 2.57
CA GLU A 42 -22.10 19.23 2.39
C GLU A 42 -23.60 19.01 2.63
N PHE A 43 -24.17 19.57 3.69
CA PHE A 43 -25.60 19.42 3.98
C PHE A 43 -26.52 19.97 2.89
N MET A 44 -26.16 21.12 2.32
CA MET A 44 -26.95 21.73 1.25
C MET A 44 -26.93 20.92 -0.06
N LYS A 45 -25.98 20.00 -0.24
CA LYS A 45 -25.95 19.06 -1.38
C LYS A 45 -26.86 17.85 -1.18
N ILE A 46 -27.28 17.58 0.06
CA ILE A 46 -28.17 16.45 0.37
C ILE A 46 -29.58 16.82 -0.08
N PRO A 47 -30.24 15.99 -0.93
CA PRO A 47 -31.61 16.25 -1.37
C PRO A 47 -32.56 16.44 -0.18
N PRO A 48 -33.52 17.39 -0.24
CA PRO A 48 -34.46 17.64 0.85
C PRO A 48 -35.13 16.36 1.34
N GLU A 49 -35.52 15.48 0.42
CA GLU A 49 -36.21 14.22 0.69
C GLU A 49 -35.42 13.26 1.59
N THR A 50 -34.10 13.41 1.67
CA THR A 50 -33.19 12.51 2.36
C THR A 50 -33.00 12.88 3.83
N SER A 51 -33.09 11.90 4.73
CA SER A 51 -32.81 12.10 6.16
C SER A 51 -31.31 12.27 6.40
N ILE A 52 -30.89 13.46 6.83
CA ILE A 52 -29.49 13.75 7.20
C ILE A 52 -29.01 12.82 8.32
N LYS A 53 -29.89 12.47 9.27
CA LYS A 53 -29.57 11.54 10.35
C LYS A 53 -29.19 10.16 9.79
N GLU A 54 -29.99 9.62 8.87
CA GLU A 54 -29.72 8.31 8.25
C GLU A 54 -28.45 8.34 7.41
N VAL A 55 -28.19 9.44 6.69
CA VAL A 55 -26.94 9.65 5.94
C VAL A 55 -25.73 9.61 6.88
N TYR A 56 -25.81 10.27 8.04
CA TYR A 56 -24.75 10.24 9.05
C TYR A 56 -24.55 8.88 9.68
N GLU A 57 -25.62 8.19 10.06
CA GLU A 57 -25.55 6.85 10.65
C GLU A 57 -24.99 5.83 9.64
N THR A 58 -25.39 5.95 8.37
CA THR A 58 -24.85 5.14 7.27
C THR A 58 -23.37 5.42 7.06
N ARG A 59 -22.98 6.70 6.93
CA ARG A 59 -21.57 7.11 6.78
C ARG A 59 -20.72 6.64 7.96
N GLN A 60 -21.19 6.79 9.19
CA GLN A 60 -20.48 6.35 10.39
C GLN A 60 -20.32 4.82 10.44
N SER A 61 -21.34 4.07 10.02
CA SER A 61 -21.28 2.61 9.91
C SER A 61 -20.28 2.17 8.83
N GLU A 62 -20.32 2.80 7.66
CA GLU A 62 -19.38 2.58 6.55
C GLU A 62 -17.94 2.92 6.96
N GLU A 63 -17.73 4.06 7.62
CA GLU A 63 -16.43 4.46 8.16
C GLU A 63 -15.94 3.44 9.20
N SER A 64 -16.80 2.95 10.09
CA SER A 64 -16.45 1.91 11.06
C SER A 64 -16.04 0.59 10.39
N GLY A 65 -16.77 0.19 9.34
CA GLY A 65 -16.46 -1.01 8.56
C GLY A 65 -15.16 -0.89 7.76
N ALA A 66 -14.97 0.25 7.09
CA ALA A 66 -13.77 0.57 6.33
C ALA A 66 -12.54 0.62 7.25
N LEU A 67 -12.65 1.30 8.40
CA LEU A 67 -11.59 1.40 9.40
C LEU A 67 -11.16 0.02 9.92
N LEU A 68 -12.13 -0.84 10.25
CA LEU A 68 -11.84 -2.21 10.69
C LEU A 68 -11.08 -3.00 9.62
N LYS A 69 -11.49 -2.86 8.35
CA LYS A 69 -10.82 -3.50 7.21
C LYS A 69 -9.39 -2.99 7.02
N ILE A 70 -9.19 -1.67 7.02
CA ILE A 70 -7.87 -1.01 6.88
C ILE A 70 -6.93 -1.50 7.99
N LYS A 71 -7.37 -1.42 9.26
CA LYS A 71 -6.58 -1.86 10.42
C LYS A 71 -6.17 -3.33 10.32
N LYS A 72 -7.12 -4.19 9.96
CA LYS A 72 -6.86 -5.63 9.79
C LYS A 72 -5.78 -5.88 8.74
N LEU A 73 -5.91 -5.27 7.55
CA LEU A 73 -4.94 -5.43 6.47
C LEU A 73 -3.56 -4.89 6.87
N TYR A 74 -3.50 -3.72 7.49
CA TYR A 74 -2.26 -3.13 8.00
C TYR A 74 -1.56 -4.05 9.01
N LEU A 75 -2.29 -4.58 10.00
CA LEU A 75 -1.72 -5.47 11.01
C LEU A 75 -1.20 -6.79 10.39
N GLN A 76 -1.92 -7.34 9.42
CA GLN A 76 -1.46 -8.52 8.69
C GLN A 76 -0.20 -8.21 7.87
N GLY A 77 -0.14 -7.04 7.24
CA GLY A 77 1.04 -6.56 6.51
C GLY A 77 2.25 -6.40 7.42
N ALA A 78 2.07 -5.77 8.58
CA ALA A 78 3.12 -5.61 9.59
C ALA A 78 3.60 -6.96 10.14
N ALA A 79 2.70 -7.91 10.37
CA ALA A 79 3.06 -9.27 10.77
C ALA A 79 3.84 -10.01 9.67
N ALA A 80 3.43 -9.88 8.41
CA ALA A 80 4.16 -10.45 7.27
C ALA A 80 5.57 -9.85 7.14
N ALA A 81 5.72 -8.53 7.32
CA ALA A 81 7.00 -7.85 7.29
C ALA A 81 7.94 -8.37 8.39
N LYS A 82 7.43 -8.54 9.62
CA LYS A 82 8.20 -9.13 10.74
C LYS A 82 8.66 -10.56 10.48
N ARG A 83 7.91 -11.34 9.68
CA ARG A 83 8.30 -12.70 9.27
C ARG A 83 9.26 -12.73 8.09
N GLY A 84 9.64 -11.57 7.53
CA GLY A 84 10.46 -11.48 6.33
C GLY A 84 9.71 -11.78 5.02
N GLU A 85 8.38 -11.90 5.06
CA GLU A 85 7.51 -12.14 3.90
C GLU A 85 7.28 -10.82 3.12
N ALA A 86 8.34 -10.19 2.62
CA ALA A 86 8.30 -8.81 2.10
C ALA A 86 7.30 -8.62 0.94
N GLU A 87 7.17 -9.57 0.01
CA GLU A 87 6.18 -9.49 -1.08
C GLU A 87 4.73 -9.54 -0.57
N LYS A 88 4.47 -10.41 0.41
CA LYS A 88 3.15 -10.50 1.03
C LYS A 88 2.82 -9.24 1.85
N ALA A 89 3.80 -8.72 2.58
CA ALA A 89 3.66 -7.48 3.33
C ALA A 89 3.29 -6.31 2.40
N LYS A 90 4.02 -6.18 1.27
CA LYS A 90 3.75 -5.18 0.24
C LYS A 90 2.33 -5.28 -0.33
N LEU A 91 1.83 -6.49 -0.59
CA LEU A 91 0.46 -6.70 -1.09
C LEU A 91 -0.58 -6.25 -0.05
N LEU A 92 -0.43 -6.69 1.20
CA LEU A 92 -1.37 -6.37 2.29
C LEU A 92 -1.40 -4.87 2.60
N PHE A 93 -0.24 -4.21 2.60
CA PHE A 93 -0.18 -2.75 2.76
C PHE A 93 -0.78 -2.02 1.57
N LYS A 94 -0.57 -2.51 0.34
CA LYS A 94 -1.22 -1.95 -0.85
C LYS A 94 -2.74 -2.02 -0.72
N GLU A 95 -3.28 -3.19 -0.38
CA GLU A 95 -4.71 -3.36 -0.16
C GLU A 95 -5.21 -2.41 0.94
N ALA A 96 -4.49 -2.27 2.06
CA ALA A 96 -4.86 -1.35 3.12
C ALA A 96 -4.90 0.11 2.65
N SER A 97 -3.92 0.53 1.83
CA SER A 97 -3.83 1.91 1.29
C SER A 97 -4.94 2.25 0.29
N GLU A 98 -5.55 1.25 -0.35
CA GLU A 98 -6.58 1.42 -1.37
C GLU A 98 -8.01 1.38 -0.82
N VAL A 99 -8.21 0.97 0.45
CA VAL A 99 -9.55 1.00 1.07
C VAL A 99 -9.94 2.44 1.38
N ALA A 100 -10.97 2.92 0.69
CA ALA A 100 -11.58 4.23 0.95
C ALA A 100 -12.40 4.24 2.26
N GLY A 101 -12.55 5.42 2.87
CA GLY A 101 -13.32 5.62 4.10
C GLY A 101 -12.52 5.44 5.39
N GLY A 102 -13.20 5.36 6.52
CA GLY A 102 -12.58 5.18 7.85
C GLY A 102 -12.17 6.47 8.56
N GLY A 103 -12.60 7.63 8.05
CA GLY A 103 -12.29 8.94 8.63
C GLY A 103 -10.78 9.22 8.75
N ASP A 104 -10.43 10.10 9.68
CA ASP A 104 -9.05 10.53 9.95
C ASP A 104 -8.16 9.34 10.35
N GLU A 105 -8.69 8.42 11.15
CA GLU A 105 -7.93 7.25 11.59
C GLU A 105 -7.65 6.29 10.42
N GLY A 106 -8.61 6.10 9.51
CA GLY A 106 -8.42 5.33 8.29
C GLY A 106 -7.33 5.94 7.41
N GLU A 107 -7.28 7.27 7.30
CA GLU A 107 -6.23 7.98 6.57
C GLU A 107 -4.85 7.78 7.21
N GLU A 108 -4.77 7.82 8.54
CA GLU A 108 -3.53 7.54 9.27
C GLU A 108 -2.98 6.14 8.94
N TYR A 109 -3.85 5.11 8.96
CA TYR A 109 -3.43 3.75 8.63
C TYR A 109 -3.10 3.56 7.15
N ARG A 110 -3.77 4.27 6.23
CA ARG A 110 -3.36 4.27 4.82
C ARG A 110 -1.97 4.86 4.65
N ARG A 111 -1.67 5.99 5.30
CA ARG A 111 -0.33 6.60 5.28
C ARG A 111 0.74 5.67 5.86
N LYS A 112 0.47 5.04 7.00
CA LYS A 112 1.36 4.00 7.57
C LYS A 112 1.53 2.82 6.61
N SER A 113 0.50 2.45 5.85
CA SER A 113 0.58 1.39 4.85
C SER A 113 1.45 1.80 3.66
N GLU A 114 1.36 3.04 3.19
CA GLU A 114 2.27 3.55 2.15
C GLU A 114 3.74 3.53 2.58
N GLU A 115 4.01 3.90 3.84
CA GLU A 115 5.34 3.75 4.44
C GLU A 115 5.78 2.27 4.47
N GLY A 116 4.88 1.37 4.88
CA GLY A 116 5.11 -0.07 4.84
C GLY A 116 5.40 -0.62 3.42
N ILE A 117 4.74 -0.08 2.39
CA ILE A 117 5.03 -0.43 0.99
C ILE A 117 6.46 -0.02 0.62
N LYS A 118 6.91 1.18 1.02
CA LYS A 118 8.27 1.66 0.75
C LYS A 118 9.30 0.78 1.42
N GLU A 119 9.07 0.39 2.67
CA GLU A 119 9.96 -0.52 3.41
C GLU A 119 10.02 -1.91 2.77
N ALA A 120 8.86 -2.49 2.45
CA ALA A 120 8.79 -3.80 1.81
C ALA A 120 9.51 -3.81 0.45
N ARG A 121 9.37 -2.74 -0.35
CA ARG A 121 10.11 -2.58 -1.61
C ARG A 121 11.61 -2.54 -1.40
N ARG A 122 12.11 -1.77 -0.42
CA ARG A 122 13.54 -1.74 -0.08
C ARG A 122 14.07 -3.13 0.30
N SER A 123 13.31 -3.89 1.08
CA SER A 123 13.67 -5.25 1.46
C SER A 123 13.78 -6.18 0.24
N ILE A 124 12.79 -6.13 -0.66
CA ILE A 124 12.79 -6.87 -1.92
C ILE A 124 14.00 -6.48 -2.80
N ASP A 125 14.26 -5.19 -2.94
CA ASP A 125 15.36 -4.67 -3.76
C ASP A 125 16.72 -5.12 -3.20
N GLN A 126 16.90 -5.10 -1.88
CA GLN A 126 18.11 -5.59 -1.24
C GLN A 126 18.30 -7.10 -1.45
N ALA A 127 17.23 -7.89 -1.33
CA ALA A 127 17.28 -9.34 -1.59
C ALA A 127 17.64 -9.64 -3.05
N ASN A 128 17.05 -8.88 -3.99
CA ASN A 128 17.34 -8.99 -5.41
C ASN A 128 18.79 -8.59 -5.74
N GLU A 129 19.31 -7.53 -5.12
CA GLU A 129 20.69 -7.10 -5.32
C GLU A 129 21.68 -8.12 -4.74
N ASN A 130 21.41 -8.67 -3.56
CA ASN A 130 22.20 -9.75 -2.98
C ASN A 130 22.24 -10.97 -3.90
N THR A 131 21.09 -11.37 -4.45
CA THR A 131 20.97 -12.46 -5.42
C THR A 131 21.76 -12.15 -6.70
N ARG A 132 21.69 -10.92 -7.21
CA ARG A 132 22.44 -10.47 -8.39
C ARG A 132 23.95 -10.51 -8.15
N ARG A 133 24.42 -10.05 -6.99
CA ARG A 133 25.83 -10.11 -6.60
C ARG A 133 26.32 -11.55 -6.49
N LEU A 134 25.52 -12.43 -5.88
CA LEU A 134 25.85 -13.85 -5.76
C LEU A 134 25.98 -14.52 -7.13
N MET A 135 25.05 -14.27 -8.05
CA MET A 135 25.15 -14.76 -9.43
C MET A 135 26.41 -14.25 -10.14
N LYS A 136 26.72 -12.95 -10.03
CA LYS A 136 27.95 -12.36 -10.60
C LYS A 136 29.21 -12.97 -10.00
N ALA A 137 29.24 -13.21 -8.70
CA ALA A 137 30.35 -13.84 -8.00
C ALA A 137 30.60 -15.27 -8.51
N HIS A 138 29.57 -16.11 -8.56
CA HIS A 138 29.69 -17.47 -9.11
C HIS A 138 30.13 -17.47 -10.58
N TYR A 139 29.57 -16.57 -11.41
CA TYR A 139 30.02 -16.44 -12.80
C TYR A 139 31.51 -16.07 -12.90
N SER A 140 31.94 -15.08 -12.11
CA SER A 140 33.31 -14.58 -12.12
C SER A 140 34.32 -15.63 -11.61
N ALA A 141 33.95 -16.35 -10.55
CA ALA A 141 34.74 -17.46 -10.03
C ALA A 141 34.86 -18.61 -11.07
N GLY A 142 33.74 -18.99 -11.70
CA GLY A 142 33.74 -20.00 -12.77
C GLY A 142 34.62 -19.60 -13.95
N MET A 143 34.56 -18.34 -14.38
CA MET A 143 35.43 -17.80 -15.43
C MET A 143 36.90 -17.80 -15.02
N SER A 144 37.22 -17.50 -13.77
CA SER A 144 38.59 -17.54 -13.24
C SER A 144 39.16 -18.96 -13.27
N TYR A 145 38.40 -19.94 -12.75
CA TYR A 145 38.80 -21.35 -12.81
C TYR A 145 38.97 -21.85 -14.25
N TYR A 146 38.05 -21.48 -15.15
CA TYR A 146 38.15 -21.83 -16.57
C TYR A 146 39.45 -21.31 -17.21
N LYS A 147 39.80 -20.05 -16.96
CA LYS A 147 41.03 -19.44 -17.48
C LYS A 147 42.29 -20.11 -16.94
N ASN A 148 42.23 -20.63 -15.72
CA ASN A 148 43.32 -21.36 -15.07
C ASN A 148 43.36 -22.87 -15.42
N GLY A 149 42.55 -23.33 -16.37
CA GLY A 149 42.48 -24.76 -16.75
C GLY A 149 41.79 -25.66 -15.73
N ARG A 150 41.25 -25.09 -14.64
CA ARG A 150 40.56 -25.77 -13.54
C ARG A 150 39.09 -26.01 -13.91
N TYR A 151 38.87 -26.86 -14.91
CA TYR A 151 37.56 -26.99 -15.56
C TYR A 151 36.47 -27.61 -14.68
N SER A 152 36.82 -28.52 -13.76
CA SER A 152 35.85 -29.13 -12.84
C SER A 152 35.33 -28.11 -11.82
N GLU A 153 36.20 -27.28 -11.25
CA GLU A 153 35.80 -26.18 -10.36
C GLU A 153 35.00 -25.11 -11.10
N ALA A 154 35.37 -24.80 -12.35
CA ALA A 154 34.61 -23.88 -13.19
C ALA A 154 33.15 -24.34 -13.37
N ILE A 155 32.96 -25.62 -13.71
CA ILE A 155 31.61 -26.22 -13.85
C ILE A 155 30.84 -26.15 -12.54
N SER A 156 31.50 -26.39 -11.39
CA SER A 156 30.88 -26.30 -10.07
C SER A 156 30.31 -24.89 -9.81
N GLU A 157 31.09 -23.84 -10.06
CA GLU A 157 30.64 -22.45 -9.88
C GLU A 157 29.52 -22.07 -10.85
N PHE A 158 29.60 -22.48 -12.13
CA PHE A 158 28.51 -22.25 -13.06
C PHE A 158 27.21 -22.99 -12.68
N ARG A 159 27.31 -24.19 -12.09
CA ARG A 159 26.13 -24.91 -11.57
C ARG A 159 25.48 -24.20 -10.38
N LYS A 160 26.27 -23.60 -9.48
CA LYS A 160 25.75 -22.75 -8.38
C LYS A 160 25.02 -21.51 -8.92
N LEU A 161 25.49 -20.94 -10.03
CA LEU A 161 24.74 -19.89 -10.70
C LEU A 161 23.41 -20.42 -11.27
N LEU A 162 23.44 -21.57 -11.94
CA LEU A 162 22.25 -22.18 -12.54
C LEU A 162 21.21 -22.64 -11.50
N SER A 163 21.60 -22.94 -10.26
CA SER A 163 20.60 -23.20 -9.20
C SER A 163 19.80 -21.94 -8.83
N ILE A 164 20.35 -20.75 -9.05
CA ILE A 164 19.66 -19.47 -8.86
C ILE A 164 18.90 -19.08 -10.14
N LYS A 165 19.52 -19.24 -11.32
CA LYS A 165 18.92 -18.93 -12.61
C LYS A 165 19.11 -20.11 -13.59
N PRO A 166 18.21 -21.10 -13.60
CA PRO A 166 18.34 -22.30 -14.44
C PRO A 166 18.52 -22.03 -15.93
N GLY A 167 17.99 -20.92 -16.44
CA GLY A 167 18.08 -20.50 -17.84
C GLY A 167 19.26 -19.58 -18.19
N HIS A 168 20.32 -19.50 -17.38
CA HIS A 168 21.45 -18.60 -17.67
C HIS A 168 22.31 -19.11 -18.84
N GLN A 169 21.99 -18.66 -20.06
CA GLN A 169 22.60 -19.15 -21.31
C GLN A 169 24.13 -19.14 -21.32
N GLN A 170 24.78 -18.08 -20.83
CA GLN A 170 26.25 -18.02 -20.83
C GLN A 170 26.86 -19.08 -19.89
N ALA A 171 26.21 -19.40 -18.78
CA ALA A 171 26.73 -20.38 -17.83
C ALA A 171 26.64 -21.81 -18.40
N LEU A 172 25.54 -22.13 -19.09
CA LEU A 172 25.37 -23.38 -19.84
C LEU A 172 26.46 -23.54 -20.90
N LYS A 173 26.67 -22.51 -21.75
CA LYS A 173 27.72 -22.52 -22.77
C LYS A 173 29.12 -22.74 -22.18
N MET A 174 29.41 -22.09 -21.05
CA MET A 174 30.71 -22.26 -20.39
C MET A 174 30.90 -23.67 -19.80
N ILE A 175 29.84 -24.30 -19.27
CA ILE A 175 29.91 -25.69 -18.81
C ILE A 175 30.23 -26.63 -19.96
N ASP A 176 29.57 -26.47 -21.11
CA ASP A 176 29.83 -27.32 -22.28
C ASP A 176 31.27 -27.15 -22.80
N LEU A 177 31.76 -25.91 -22.80
CA LEU A 177 33.15 -25.61 -23.16
C LEU A 177 34.14 -26.24 -22.18
N CYS A 178 33.88 -26.17 -20.87
CA CYS A 178 34.70 -26.84 -19.85
C CYS A 178 34.73 -28.36 -20.07
N ARG A 179 33.58 -28.99 -20.35
CA ARG A 179 33.48 -30.44 -20.61
C ARG A 179 34.29 -30.85 -21.84
N GLN A 180 34.20 -30.09 -22.92
CA GLN A 180 34.99 -30.34 -24.13
C GLN A 180 36.49 -30.23 -23.88
N LYS A 181 36.92 -29.31 -23.00
CA LYS A 181 38.33 -29.13 -22.63
C LYS A 181 38.86 -30.20 -21.68
N MET A 182 37.98 -30.88 -20.92
CA MET A 182 38.35 -32.01 -20.05
C MET A 182 38.43 -33.35 -20.81
N GLY A 183 37.67 -33.49 -21.90
CA GLY A 183 37.65 -34.70 -22.72
C GLY A 183 38.68 -34.70 -23.87
N LYS A 184 39.46 -33.63 -24.00
CA LYS A 184 40.61 -33.51 -24.91
C LYS A 184 41.89 -33.62 -24.10
#